data_AF-A0A9E4RQ71-F1
#
_entry.id   AF-A0A9E4RQ71-F1
#
_cell.length_a   1.000
_cell.length_b   1.000
_cell.length_c   1.000
_cell.angle_alpha   90.00
_cell.angle_beta   90.00
_cell.angle_gamma   90.00
#
_symmetry.space_group_name_H-M   'P 1'
#
loop_
_entity.id
_entity.type
_entity.pdbx_description
1 polymer ?
#
loop_
_entity_poly.entity_id
_entity_poly.type
_entity_poly.pdbx_seq_one_letter_code
_entity_poly.pdbx_strand_id
1 'polypeptide(L)'
;VAQDWGVSGFVIIAESHISVHTFPDRAYVNIDVFSCLEFNAEEALAQVRERFAMGTVKHWVLDRGLVHLDPSTAQKAVEAERASLTRAASRP
;
A
#
# COMPACT_ATOMS: atom_id res chain seq x y z
N VAL A 1 21.24 -0.60 -12.72
CA VAL A 1 20.70 -0.75 -11.34
C VAL A 1 21.50 -1.86 -10.71
N ALA A 2 22.15 -1.67 -9.56
CA ALA A 2 22.70 -2.79 -8.81
C ALA A 2 21.57 -3.82 -8.63
N GLN A 3 21.87 -5.11 -8.72
CA GLN A 3 20.84 -6.15 -8.76
C GLN A 3 20.18 -6.24 -7.39
N ASP A 4 19.13 -5.43 -7.19
CA ASP A 4 18.27 -5.43 -6.00
C ASP A 4 17.63 -6.83 -5.93
N TRP A 5 17.84 -7.53 -4.82
CA TRP A 5 17.28 -8.87 -4.57
C TRP A 5 16.27 -8.82 -3.43
N GLY A 6 15.44 -9.85 -3.34
CA GLY A 6 14.47 -9.98 -2.27
C GLY A 6 13.42 -11.04 -2.56
N VAL A 7 12.37 -11.06 -1.76
CA VAL A 7 11.27 -12.00 -1.86
C VAL A 7 9.99 -11.23 -2.15
N SER A 8 9.25 -11.69 -3.16
CA SER A 8 7.90 -11.21 -3.45
C SER A 8 6.90 -12.31 -3.12
N GLY A 9 5.85 -11.97 -2.38
CA GLY A 9 4.79 -12.88 -1.98
C GLY A 9 3.43 -12.25 -2.20
N PHE A 10 2.48 -13.07 -2.64
CA PHE A 10 1.10 -12.65 -2.87
C PHE A 10 0.14 -13.64 -2.23
N VAL A 11 -0.85 -13.10 -1.53
CA VAL A 11 -2.02 -13.85 -1.08
C VAL A 11 -3.22 -13.24 -1.80
N ILE A 12 -3.81 -14.03 -2.69
CA ILE A 12 -5.02 -13.64 -3.39
C ILE A 12 -6.22 -13.98 -2.51
N ILE A 13 -7.07 -12.99 -2.27
CA ILE A 13 -8.32 -13.12 -1.52
C ILE A 13 -9.48 -12.67 -2.41
N ALA A 14 -10.73 -12.77 -1.94
CA ALA A 14 -11.91 -12.46 -2.74
C ALA A 14 -11.81 -11.04 -3.34
N GLU A 15 -11.66 -10.98 -4.68
CA GLU A 15 -11.59 -9.75 -5.50
C GLU A 15 -10.52 -8.74 -5.08
N SER A 16 -9.51 -9.18 -4.33
CA SER A 16 -8.51 -8.30 -3.72
C SER A 16 -7.22 -9.08 -3.42
N HIS A 17 -6.26 -8.49 -2.70
CA HIS A 17 -4.96 -9.13 -2.47
C HIS A 17 -4.17 -8.52 -1.30
N ILE A 18 -3.25 -9.32 -0.78
CA ILE A 18 -2.14 -8.85 0.05
C ILE A 18 -0.84 -9.13 -0.72
N SER A 19 -0.01 -8.10 -0.90
CA SER A 19 1.30 -8.20 -1.56
C SER A 19 2.41 -7.84 -0.57
N VAL A 20 3.57 -8.47 -0.72
CA VAL A 20 4.79 -8.10 0.01
C VAL A 20 5.97 -8.16 -0.96
N HIS A 21 6.80 -7.14 -0.94
CA HIS A 21 8.07 -7.08 -1.67
C HIS A 21 9.19 -6.63 -0.71
N THR A 22 10.19 -7.48 -0.50
CA THR A 22 11.34 -7.15 0.36
C THR A 22 12.55 -6.70 -0.44
N PHE A 23 13.37 -5.85 0.18
CA PHE A 23 14.66 -5.38 -0.33
C PHE A 23 15.68 -5.44 0.82
N PRO A 24 16.27 -6.63 1.09
CA PRO A 24 17.05 -6.86 2.31
C PRO A 24 18.25 -5.92 2.47
N ASP A 25 19.01 -5.70 1.39
CA ASP A 25 20.21 -4.84 1.41
C ASP A 25 19.88 -3.37 1.73
N ARG A 26 18.61 -2.97 1.55
CA ARG A 26 18.09 -1.63 1.84
C ARG A 26 17.34 -1.56 3.17
N ALA A 27 17.22 -2.69 3.88
CA ALA A 27 16.35 -2.84 5.06
C ALA A 27 14.93 -2.29 4.82
N TYR A 28 14.37 -2.58 3.64
CA TYR A 28 13.14 -1.96 3.16
C TYR A 28 12.10 -3.00 2.72
N VAL A 29 10.83 -2.69 2.93
CA VAL A 29 9.71 -3.54 2.54
C VAL A 29 8.55 -2.69 2.03
N ASN A 30 7.93 -3.13 0.94
CA ASN A 30 6.67 -2.61 0.43
C ASN A 30 5.57 -3.65 0.65
N ILE A 31 4.42 -3.21 1.14
CA ILE A 31 3.30 -4.08 1.50
C ILE A 31 2.00 -3.39 1.06
N ASP A 32 1.16 -4.10 0.32
CA ASP A 32 -0.21 -3.69 0.05
C ASP A 32 -1.17 -4.63 0.77
N VAL A 33 -2.12 -4.07 1.51
CA VAL A 33 -3.25 -4.80 2.10
C VAL A 33 -4.53 -4.24 1.48
N PHE A 34 -5.10 -4.98 0.53
CA PHE A 34 -6.32 -4.59 -0.15
C PHE A 34 -7.38 -5.66 0.08
N SER A 35 -8.56 -5.23 0.54
CA SER A 35 -9.72 -6.08 0.80
C SER A 35 -10.97 -5.38 0.29
N CYS A 36 -11.90 -6.15 -0.28
CA CYS A 36 -13.25 -5.67 -0.60
C CYS A 36 -14.17 -5.63 0.63
N LEU A 37 -13.80 -6.33 1.71
CA LEU A 37 -14.46 -6.25 3.00
C LEU A 37 -13.76 -5.22 3.89
N GLU A 38 -14.53 -4.54 4.74
CA GLU A 38 -13.98 -3.65 5.76
C GLU A 38 -12.99 -4.39 6.67
N PHE A 39 -11.91 -3.72 7.02
CA PHE A 39 -10.92 -4.20 7.96
C PHE A 39 -10.33 -3.03 8.75
N ASN A 40 -9.79 -3.32 9.93
CA ASN A 40 -9.11 -2.32 10.73
C ASN A 40 -7.69 -2.08 10.19
N ALA A 41 -7.51 -0.98 9.46
CA ALA A 41 -6.24 -0.61 8.86
C ALA A 41 -5.12 -0.37 9.89
N GLU A 42 -5.44 0.19 11.06
CA GLU A 42 -4.47 0.43 12.13
C GLU A 42 -3.99 -0.88 12.76
N GLU A 43 -4.89 -1.85 12.93
CA GLU A 43 -4.53 -3.18 13.42
C GLU A 43 -3.65 -3.93 12.41
N ALA A 44 -3.99 -3.87 11.12
CA ALA A 44 -3.17 -4.43 10.06
C ALA A 44 -1.76 -3.80 10.03
N LEU A 45 -1.69 -2.47 10.17
CA LEU A 45 -0.42 -1.73 10.24
C LEU A 45 0.42 -2.14 11.46
N ALA A 46 -0.21 -2.30 12.63
CA ALA A 46 0.47 -2.73 13.85
C ALA A 46 1.07 -4.14 13.68
N GLN A 47 0.31 -5.08 13.12
CA GLN A 47 0.80 -6.43 12.85
C GLN A 47 1.96 -6.45 11.85
N VAL A 48 1.89 -5.61 10.80
CA VAL A 48 2.98 -5.46 9.82
C VAL A 48 4.24 -4.90 10.50
N ARG A 49 4.10 -3.86 11.31
CA ARG A 49 5.21 -3.25 12.05
C ARG A 49 5.92 -4.25 12.95
N GLU A 50 5.16 -5.04 13.69
CA GLU A 50 5.68 -6.06 14.60
C GLU A 50 6.41 -7.18 13.82
N ARG A 51 5.75 -7.77 12.82
CA ARG A 51 6.30 -8.92 12.06
C ARG A 51 7.59 -8.60 11.31
N PHE A 52 7.72 -7.37 10.80
CA PHE A 52 8.91 -6.94 10.06
C PHE A 52 9.89 -6.13 10.93
N ALA A 53 9.61 -5.93 12.22
CA ALA A 53 10.40 -5.10 13.13
C ALA A 53 10.74 -3.71 12.55
N MET A 54 9.74 -3.05 11.97
CA MET A 54 9.92 -1.80 11.23
C MET A 54 10.06 -0.61 12.16
N GLY A 55 11.18 0.12 12.08
CA GLY A 55 11.38 1.38 12.81
C GLY A 55 10.52 2.51 12.23
N THR A 56 10.78 2.87 10.97
CA THR A 56 10.08 3.94 10.25
C THR A 56 9.04 3.34 9.31
N VAL A 57 7.79 3.81 9.41
CA VAL A 57 6.71 3.39 8.50
C VAL A 57 5.98 4.60 7.97
N LYS A 58 5.74 4.53 6.67
CA LYS A 58 4.96 5.48 5.91
C LYS A 58 3.84 4.70 5.25
N HIS A 59 2.61 5.04 5.61
CA HIS A 59 1.43 4.31 5.18
C HIS A 59 0.35 5.28 4.72
N TRP A 60 -0.55 4.76 3.91
CA TRP A 60 -1.73 5.46 3.44
C TRP A 60 -2.89 4.47 3.41
N VAL A 61 -4.08 4.96 3.76
CA VAL A 61 -5.33 4.21 3.63
C VAL A 61 -6.10 4.87 2.49
N LEU A 62 -6.52 4.06 1.53
CA LEU A 62 -7.25 4.51 0.34
C LEU A 62 -8.55 3.72 0.25
N ASP A 63 -9.67 4.43 0.22
CA ASP A 63 -10.96 3.82 -0.06
C ASP A 63 -11.07 3.51 -1.56
N ARG A 64 -11.39 2.25 -1.89
CA ARG A 64 -11.49 1.77 -3.27
C ARG A 64 -12.95 1.45 -3.60
N GLY A 65 -13.33 1.60 -4.86
CA GLY A 65 -14.70 1.34 -5.29
C GLY A 65 -15.69 2.48 -5.00
N LEU A 66 -15.20 3.69 -4.71
CA LEU A 66 -16.01 4.90 -4.66
C LEU A 66 -16.60 5.15 -6.05
N VAL A 67 -17.87 4.80 -6.20
CA VAL A 67 -18.62 4.78 -7.46
C VAL A 67 -18.53 6.14 -8.18
N HIS A 68 -17.72 6.19 -9.23
CA HIS A 68 -17.88 7.13 -10.35
C HIS A 68 -18.21 6.29 -11.59
N LEU A 69 -19.44 6.45 -12.09
CA LEU A 69 -19.96 5.74 -13.25
C LEU A 69 -19.30 6.19 -14.57
N ASP A 70 -18.40 7.16 -14.55
CA ASP A 70 -17.66 7.63 -15.72
C ASP A 70 -16.12 7.47 -15.55
N PRO A 71 -15.42 6.93 -16.56
CA PRO A 71 -13.97 6.73 -16.51
C PRO A 71 -13.14 8.01 -16.32
N SER A 72 -13.65 9.17 -16.77
CA SER A 72 -12.90 10.43 -16.75
C SER A 72 -12.80 11.02 -15.34
N THR A 73 -13.87 10.89 -14.56
CA THR A 73 -13.92 11.30 -13.15
C THR A 73 -13.11 10.35 -12.28
N ALA A 74 -13.18 9.04 -12.56
CA ALA A 74 -12.36 8.05 -11.88
C ALA A 74 -10.86 8.33 -12.06
N GLN A 75 -10.42 8.65 -13.29
CA GLN A 75 -9.03 9.01 -13.56
C GLN A 75 -8.59 10.25 -12.77
N LYS A 76 -9.40 11.33 -12.80
CA LYS A 76 -9.09 12.56 -12.06
C LYS A 76 -9.04 12.35 -10.55
N ALA A 77 -9.93 11.54 -10.00
CA ALA A 77 -9.94 11.22 -8.58
C ALA A 77 -8.67 10.45 -8.18
N VAL A 78 -8.30 9.42 -8.95
CA VAL A 78 -7.06 8.65 -8.74
C VAL A 78 -5.82 9.55 -8.86
N GLU A 79 -5.79 10.45 -9.84
CA GLU A 79 -4.68 11.41 -10.01
C GLU A 79 -4.57 12.39 -8.84
N ALA A 80 -5.71 12.95 -8.38
CA ALA A 80 -5.77 13.85 -7.24
C ALA A 80 -5.34 13.17 -5.94
N GLU A 81 -5.78 11.93 -5.73
CA GLU A 81 -5.38 11.11 -4.59
C GLU A 81 -3.88 10.81 -4.65
N ARG A 82 -3.36 10.31 -5.78
CA ARG A 82 -1.91 10.07 -5.95
C ARG A 82 -1.08 11.33 -5.67
N ALA A 83 -1.51 12.49 -6.16
CA ALA A 83 -0.82 13.75 -5.91
C ALA A 83 -0.87 14.16 -4.42
N SER A 84 -1.99 13.92 -3.74
CA SER A 84 -2.14 14.22 -2.31
C SER A 84 -1.25 13.33 -1.45
N LEU A 85 -1.20 12.03 -1.74
CA LEU A 85 -0.36 11.07 -1.03
C LEU A 85 1.11 11.35 -1.27
N THR A 86 1.51 11.66 -2.51
CA THR A 86 2.90 12.04 -2.85
C THR A 86 3.32 13.32 -2.11
N ARG A 87 2.42 14.29 -1.95
CA ARG A 87 2.70 15.52 -1.18
C ARG A 87 2.78 15.26 0.33
N ALA A 88 1.90 14.42 0.88
CA ALA A 88 2.01 13.97 2.26
C ALA A 88 3.31 13.18 2.49
N ALA A 89 3.74 12.42 1.48
CA ALA A 89 4.97 11.68 1.48
C ALA A 89 6.23 12.56 1.57
N SER A 90 6.18 13.77 1.02
CA SER A 90 7.32 14.66 0.89
C SER A 90 7.45 15.68 2.03
N ARG A 91 6.55 15.67 3.02
CA ARG A 91 6.68 16.51 4.23
C ARG A 91 7.63 15.82 5.22
N PRO A 92 8.64 16.53 5.77
CA PRO A 92 9.63 15.97 6.68
C PRO A 92 9.02 15.52 8.01
#